data_AF-A0A6G2HE93-F1
#
_entry.id   AF-A0A6G2HE93-F1
#
_cell.length_a   1.000
_cell.length_b   1.000
_cell.length_c   1.000
_cell.angle_alpha   90.00
_cell.angle_beta   90.00
_cell.angle_gamma   90.00
#
_symmetry.space_group_name_H-M   'P 1'
#
loop_
_entity.id
_entity.type
_entity.pdbx_description
1 polymer ?
#
loop_
_entity_poly.entity_id
_entity_poly.type
_entity_poly.pdbx_seq_one_letter_code
_entity_poly.pdbx_strand_id
1 'polypeptide(L)'
;MVTVYNTTRYNRKYALFSGSLAFVAGWAIIAVLTPDGSFTGIPRWKSSLWLYLGAHGVPLSDIYLGGTGFNSTQPLSLIDSQIPFRYVPPLAVAGAAIYTNTKFSSPKIKRSVSKTLDAGSAYFLAALVAMVASDIQPGISMILLIAGGVAGAAWVGSSFLSTITRNIPFIGVTSLGTILGLGFLFVVGSAAVLTMLWQLVAIAFGTAAVTGAVAGVERKARRDGKRISDEWPRTALLKQELKKNWIELVVIAGVFALLYAGVTGAV
;
A
#
# COMPACT_ATOMS: atom_id res chain seq x y z
N MET A 1 -30.09 -22.06 -18.72
CA MET A 1 -28.62 -22.20 -18.68
C MET A 1 -28.11 -21.61 -17.37
N VAL A 2 -27.79 -22.46 -16.39
CA VAL A 2 -27.29 -22.04 -15.07
C VAL A 2 -25.78 -21.94 -15.18
N THR A 3 -25.24 -20.72 -15.25
CA THR A 3 -23.79 -20.51 -15.09
C THR A 3 -23.42 -20.83 -13.65
N VAL A 4 -22.91 -22.04 -13.45
CA VAL A 4 -22.21 -22.41 -12.21
C VAL A 4 -21.01 -21.47 -12.09
N TYR A 5 -21.11 -20.49 -11.20
CA TYR A 5 -19.95 -19.69 -10.82
C TYR A 5 -18.97 -20.63 -10.14
N ASN A 6 -17.95 -21.05 -10.87
CA ASN A 6 -16.81 -21.72 -10.28
C ASN A 6 -16.18 -20.71 -9.32
N THR A 7 -16.45 -20.85 -8.02
CA THR A 7 -15.86 -20.02 -6.98
C THR A 7 -14.38 -20.37 -6.90
N THR A 8 -13.57 -19.76 -7.77
CA THR A 8 -12.12 -19.83 -7.66
C THR A 8 -11.73 -19.39 -6.26
N ARG A 9 -11.12 -20.32 -5.50
CA ARG A 9 -10.55 -20.01 -4.19
C ARG A 9 -9.54 -18.89 -4.40
N TYR A 10 -9.79 -17.76 -3.75
CA TYR A 10 -8.90 -16.62 -3.80
C TYR A 10 -7.53 -17.03 -3.26
N ASN A 11 -6.51 -16.91 -4.10
CA ASN A 11 -5.12 -17.15 -3.72
C ASN A 11 -4.44 -15.81 -3.44
N ARG A 12 -4.08 -15.58 -2.17
CA ARG A 12 -3.37 -14.37 -1.71
C ARG A 12 -2.08 -14.13 -2.48
N LYS A 13 -1.45 -15.18 -3.03
CA LYS A 13 -0.24 -15.07 -3.86
C LYS A 13 -0.43 -14.16 -5.08
N TYR A 14 -1.65 -14.09 -5.65
CA TYR A 14 -1.90 -13.21 -6.78
C TYR A 14 -1.86 -11.74 -6.40
N ALA A 15 -2.45 -11.37 -5.27
CA ALA A 15 -2.42 -9.99 -4.77
C ALA A 15 -1.00 -9.57 -4.36
N LEU A 16 -0.26 -10.48 -3.71
CA LEU A 16 1.15 -10.29 -3.40
C LEU A 16 1.97 -10.01 -4.65
N PHE A 17 1.88 -10.89 -5.65
CA PHE A 17 2.63 -10.74 -6.90
C PHE A 17 2.21 -9.48 -7.67
N SER A 18 0.91 -9.18 -7.79
CA SER A 18 0.45 -8.03 -8.55
C SER A 18 0.81 -6.70 -7.90
N GLY A 19 0.77 -6.60 -6.56
CA GLY A 19 1.16 -5.38 -5.87
C GLY A 19 2.66 -5.10 -6.00
N SER A 20 3.50 -6.12 -5.78
CA SER A 20 4.96 -5.98 -5.95
C SER A 20 5.35 -5.70 -7.41
N LEU A 21 4.74 -6.39 -8.38
CA LEU A 21 5.01 -6.15 -9.80
C LEU A 21 4.57 -4.75 -10.22
N ALA A 22 3.43 -4.28 -9.75
CA ALA A 22 2.97 -2.91 -10.04
C ALA A 22 3.89 -1.85 -9.44
N PHE A 23 4.44 -2.07 -8.25
CA PHE A 23 5.46 -1.19 -7.68
C PHE A 23 6.70 -1.13 -8.59
N VAL A 24 7.23 -2.28 -9.01
CA VAL A 24 8.39 -2.34 -9.91
C VAL A 24 8.07 -1.70 -11.27
N ALA A 25 6.88 -1.92 -11.81
CA ALA A 25 6.46 -1.31 -13.07
C ALA A 25 6.33 0.22 -12.97
N GLY A 26 5.75 0.73 -11.87
CA GLY A 26 5.67 2.16 -11.62
C GLY A 26 7.05 2.80 -11.45
N TRP A 27 7.95 2.13 -10.73
CA TRP A 27 9.35 2.55 -10.65
C TRP A 27 10.02 2.56 -12.02
N ALA A 28 9.82 1.52 -12.84
CA ALA A 28 10.40 1.44 -14.17
C ALA A 28 9.94 2.59 -15.09
N ILE A 29 8.66 2.97 -15.03
CA ILE A 29 8.13 4.14 -15.74
C ILE A 29 8.89 5.40 -15.32
N ILE A 30 9.06 5.62 -14.02
CA ILE A 30 9.80 6.77 -13.52
C ILE A 30 11.28 6.71 -13.89
N ALA A 31 11.91 5.54 -13.88
CA ALA A 31 13.31 5.38 -14.26
C ALA A 31 13.56 5.78 -15.73
N VAL A 32 12.59 5.53 -16.61
CA VAL A 32 12.61 5.98 -18.01
C VAL A 32 12.41 7.50 -18.11
N LEU A 33 11.51 8.06 -17.31
CA LEU A 33 11.20 9.50 -17.31
C LEU A 33 12.23 10.36 -16.56
N THR A 34 13.05 9.76 -15.70
CA THR A 34 14.03 10.46 -14.87
C THR A 34 15.12 11.08 -15.75
N PRO A 35 15.32 12.41 -15.70
CA PRO A 35 16.41 13.07 -16.42
C PRO A 35 17.77 12.54 -15.97
N ASP A 36 18.70 12.43 -16.93
CA ASP A 36 20.09 12.10 -16.60
C ASP A 36 20.68 13.15 -15.66
N GLY A 37 21.34 12.69 -14.60
CA GLY A 37 21.98 13.58 -13.62
C GLY A 37 21.06 14.25 -12.60
N SER A 38 19.83 13.75 -12.38
CA SER A 38 18.91 14.31 -11.37
C SER A 38 19.50 14.39 -9.95
N PHE A 39 20.47 13.53 -9.63
CA PHE A 39 21.29 13.60 -8.42
C PHE A 39 22.75 13.31 -8.78
N THR A 40 23.61 14.31 -8.69
CA THR A 40 25.05 14.18 -9.02
C THR A 40 25.72 13.14 -8.12
N GLY A 41 26.47 12.22 -8.71
CA GLY A 41 27.22 11.18 -7.96
C GLY A 41 26.38 10.01 -7.44
N ILE A 42 25.07 9.99 -7.70
CA ILE A 42 24.17 8.90 -7.29
C ILE A 42 23.82 8.01 -8.48
N PRO A 43 23.90 6.67 -8.35
CA PRO A 43 23.51 5.75 -9.42
C PRO A 43 22.06 5.96 -9.87
N ARG A 44 21.81 5.85 -11.18
CA ARG A 44 20.49 6.11 -11.80
C ARG A 44 19.33 5.30 -11.21
N TRP A 45 19.59 4.05 -10.82
CA TRP A 45 18.58 3.21 -10.19
C TRP A 45 18.17 3.77 -8.81
N LYS A 46 19.10 4.32 -8.04
CA LYS A 46 18.86 4.88 -6.71
C LYS A 46 18.13 6.21 -6.81
N SER A 47 18.57 7.09 -7.71
CA SER A 47 17.91 8.38 -7.95
C SER A 47 16.48 8.24 -8.46
N SER A 48 16.24 7.38 -9.44
CA SER A 48 14.88 7.11 -9.94
C SER A 48 13.97 6.49 -8.87
N LEU A 49 14.52 5.63 -8.01
CA LEU A 49 13.77 5.05 -6.90
C LEU A 49 13.45 6.11 -5.84
N TRP A 50 14.37 7.03 -5.54
CA TRP A 50 14.10 8.16 -4.67
C TRP A 50 13.03 9.10 -5.22
N LEU A 51 13.05 9.39 -6.53
CA LEU A 51 11.98 10.16 -7.17
C LEU A 51 10.64 9.43 -7.12
N TYR A 52 10.63 8.11 -7.32
CA TYR A 52 9.40 7.32 -7.20
C TYR A 52 8.86 7.32 -5.78
N LEU A 53 9.70 7.07 -4.78
CA LEU A 53 9.32 7.14 -3.37
C LEU A 53 8.89 8.58 -2.97
N GLY A 54 9.54 9.60 -3.51
CA GLY A 54 9.14 11.00 -3.40
C GLY A 54 7.76 11.29 -3.99
N ALA A 55 7.39 10.61 -5.08
CA ALA A 55 6.02 10.66 -5.61
C ALA A 55 4.99 9.98 -4.69
N HIS A 56 5.44 9.20 -3.72
CA HIS A 56 4.62 8.71 -2.60
C HIS A 56 4.70 9.60 -1.35
N GLY A 57 5.31 10.79 -1.46
CA GLY A 57 5.50 11.72 -0.36
C GLY A 57 6.62 11.36 0.60
N VAL A 58 7.42 10.33 0.31
CA VAL A 58 8.55 9.95 1.15
C VAL A 58 9.67 10.97 0.95
N PRO A 59 10.01 11.76 1.98
CA PRO A 59 11.03 12.79 1.82
C PRO A 59 12.42 12.16 1.75
N LEU A 60 13.38 12.83 1.11
CA LEU A 60 14.80 12.49 1.10
C LEU A 60 15.49 13.10 2.33
N SER A 61 16.35 12.33 3.00
CA SER A 61 17.18 12.86 4.08
C SER A 61 18.20 13.88 3.53
N ASP A 62 18.36 15.00 4.23
CA ASP A 62 19.32 16.05 3.86
C ASP A 62 20.79 15.60 3.97
N ILE A 63 21.09 14.46 4.60
CA ILE A 63 22.44 13.86 4.63
C ILE A 63 23.00 13.65 3.22
N TYR A 64 22.13 13.34 2.25
CA TYR A 64 22.49 13.17 0.84
C TYR A 64 22.67 14.49 0.08
N LEU A 65 22.32 15.60 0.72
CA LEU A 65 22.43 16.96 0.20
C LEU A 65 23.53 17.76 0.95
N GLY A 66 24.37 17.08 1.73
CA GLY A 66 25.43 17.70 2.53
C GLY A 66 24.98 18.26 3.88
N GLY A 67 23.74 17.96 4.30
CA GLY A 67 23.18 18.30 5.60
C GLY A 67 23.59 17.34 6.71
N THR A 68 22.94 17.49 7.88
CA THR A 68 23.30 16.77 9.11
C THR A 68 22.46 15.51 9.37
N GLY A 69 21.43 15.26 8.55
CA GLY A 69 20.55 14.09 8.67
C GLY A 69 19.25 14.35 9.45
N PHE A 70 19.05 15.56 9.98
CA PHE A 70 17.87 15.91 10.78
C PHE A 70 16.74 16.55 9.97
N ASN A 71 17.06 17.12 8.80
CA ASN A 71 16.06 17.70 7.92
C ASN A 71 15.77 16.78 6.74
N SER A 72 14.71 17.10 6.02
CA SER A 72 14.34 16.34 4.83
C SER A 72 13.79 17.24 3.73
N THR A 73 13.97 16.82 2.49
CA THR A 73 13.55 17.54 1.29
C THR A 73 12.73 16.62 0.42
N GLN A 74 11.67 17.13 -0.22
CA GLN A 74 10.88 16.31 -1.13
C GLN A 74 11.70 16.04 -2.42
N PRO A 75 11.99 14.77 -2.79
CA PRO A 75 12.82 14.48 -3.97
C PRO A 75 12.27 15.14 -5.24
N LEU A 76 10.95 15.18 -5.37
CA LEU A 76 10.28 15.81 -6.50
C LEU A 76 10.51 17.32 -6.58
N SER A 77 10.75 18.02 -5.46
CA SER A 77 11.03 19.47 -5.52
C SER A 77 12.38 19.80 -6.16
N LEU A 78 13.21 18.79 -6.42
CA LEU A 78 14.53 18.93 -7.02
C LEU A 78 14.52 18.78 -8.56
N ILE A 79 13.35 18.58 -9.16
CA ILE A 79 13.19 18.45 -10.63
C ILE A 79 12.15 19.43 -11.18
N ASP A 80 12.40 19.92 -12.39
CA ASP A 80 11.59 20.98 -13.03
C ASP A 80 10.23 20.50 -13.58
N SER A 81 10.00 19.18 -13.70
CA SER A 81 8.74 18.61 -14.21
C SER A 81 8.20 17.51 -13.29
N GLN A 82 7.40 17.90 -12.29
CA GLN A 82 6.93 16.98 -11.25
C GLN A 82 5.61 16.27 -11.57
N ILE A 83 4.83 16.87 -12.48
CA ILE A 83 3.44 16.48 -12.76
C ILE A 83 3.32 15.00 -13.19
N PRO A 84 4.09 14.48 -14.17
CA PRO A 84 3.94 13.09 -14.58
C PRO A 84 4.29 12.11 -13.45
N PHE A 85 5.28 12.43 -12.62
CA PHE A 85 5.73 11.57 -11.51
C PHE A 85 4.66 11.37 -10.44
N ARG A 86 3.85 12.40 -10.14
CA ARG A 86 2.80 12.35 -9.09
C ARG A 86 1.66 11.37 -9.40
N TYR A 87 1.38 11.11 -10.68
CA TYR A 87 0.28 10.22 -11.08
C TYR A 87 0.69 8.76 -11.23
N VAL A 88 1.99 8.46 -11.39
CA VAL A 88 2.46 7.07 -11.58
C VAL A 88 2.09 6.18 -10.38
N PRO A 89 2.30 6.57 -9.11
CA PRO A 89 1.98 5.72 -7.98
C PRO A 89 0.49 5.35 -7.85
N PRO A 90 -0.47 6.30 -7.88
CA PRO A 90 -1.89 5.94 -7.86
C PRO A 90 -2.31 5.06 -9.04
N LEU A 91 -1.77 5.31 -10.24
CA LEU A 91 -2.08 4.48 -11.41
C LEU A 91 -1.55 3.05 -11.29
N ALA A 92 -0.33 2.89 -10.75
CA ALA A 92 0.25 1.57 -10.50
C ALA A 92 -0.59 0.76 -9.50
N VAL A 93 -0.98 1.38 -8.37
CA VAL A 93 -1.83 0.75 -7.36
C VAL A 93 -3.21 0.40 -7.93
N ALA A 94 -3.82 1.31 -8.70
CA ALA A 94 -5.09 1.08 -9.37
C ALA A 94 -4.98 -0.11 -10.35
N GLY A 95 -3.91 -0.19 -11.14
CA GLY A 95 -3.63 -1.31 -12.03
C GLY A 95 -3.54 -2.66 -11.29
N ALA A 96 -2.81 -2.71 -10.18
CA ALA A 96 -2.73 -3.90 -9.32
C ALA A 96 -4.09 -4.30 -8.75
N ALA A 97 -4.87 -3.32 -8.28
CA ALA A 97 -6.20 -3.54 -7.72
C ALA A 97 -7.20 -4.03 -8.79
N ILE A 98 -7.17 -3.47 -10.00
CA ILE A 98 -7.98 -3.93 -11.14
C ILE A 98 -7.60 -5.38 -11.47
N TYR A 99 -6.30 -5.67 -11.65
CA TYR A 99 -5.84 -7.01 -11.97
C TYR A 99 -6.28 -8.04 -10.91
N THR A 100 -6.06 -7.73 -9.63
CA THR A 100 -6.48 -8.58 -8.51
C THR A 100 -7.98 -8.84 -8.53
N ASN A 101 -8.77 -7.80 -8.81
CA ASN A 101 -10.21 -7.96 -8.96
C ASN A 101 -10.56 -8.89 -10.11
N THR A 102 -9.95 -8.77 -11.30
CA THR A 102 -10.28 -9.64 -12.45
C THR A 102 -10.12 -11.13 -12.14
N LYS A 103 -9.22 -11.51 -11.23
CA LYS A 103 -8.97 -12.91 -10.84
C LYS A 103 -10.00 -13.51 -9.88
N PHE A 104 -11.00 -12.73 -9.48
CA PHE A 104 -12.04 -13.18 -8.57
C PHE A 104 -13.42 -12.69 -9.01
N SER A 105 -14.44 -13.52 -8.88
CA SER A 105 -15.82 -13.17 -9.22
C SER A 105 -16.67 -13.04 -7.96
N SER A 106 -16.91 -11.80 -7.53
CA SER A 106 -17.93 -11.50 -6.51
C SER A 106 -18.59 -10.16 -6.75
N PRO A 107 -19.91 -10.11 -6.62
CA PRO A 107 -20.69 -8.87 -6.66
C PRO A 107 -20.70 -8.11 -5.32
N LYS A 108 -20.16 -8.70 -4.23
CA LYS A 108 -20.11 -8.03 -2.92
C LYS A 108 -18.99 -6.98 -2.89
N ILE A 109 -19.35 -5.70 -2.71
CA ILE A 109 -18.44 -4.55 -2.64
C ILE A 109 -17.38 -4.76 -1.54
N LYS A 110 -17.79 -5.09 -0.31
CA LYS A 110 -16.86 -5.35 0.82
C LYS A 110 -15.80 -6.39 0.49
N ARG A 111 -16.18 -7.45 -0.23
CA ARG A 111 -15.24 -8.50 -0.63
C ARG A 111 -14.27 -8.01 -1.70
N SER A 112 -14.74 -7.20 -2.65
CA SER A 112 -13.89 -6.53 -3.66
C SER A 112 -12.84 -5.64 -2.99
N VAL A 113 -13.27 -4.76 -2.07
CA VAL A 113 -12.37 -3.87 -1.30
C VAL A 113 -11.35 -4.67 -0.50
N SER A 114 -11.78 -5.70 0.25
CA SER A 114 -10.83 -6.52 1.01
C SER A 114 -9.77 -7.19 0.13
N LYS A 115 -10.10 -7.59 -1.11
CA LYS A 115 -9.14 -8.21 -2.02
C LYS A 115 -8.21 -7.22 -2.68
N THR A 116 -8.68 -6.02 -3.00
CA THR A 116 -7.78 -4.97 -3.50
C THR A 116 -6.86 -4.44 -2.42
N LEU A 117 -7.32 -4.39 -1.16
CA LEU A 117 -6.45 -4.04 -0.03
C LEU A 117 -5.30 -5.04 0.14
N ASP A 118 -5.50 -6.34 -0.13
CA ASP A 118 -4.37 -7.30 -0.14
C ASP A 118 -3.29 -6.89 -1.17
N ALA A 119 -3.68 -6.35 -2.33
CA ALA A 119 -2.75 -5.85 -3.35
C ALA A 119 -2.09 -4.52 -2.92
N GLY A 120 -2.86 -3.64 -2.26
CA GLY A 120 -2.35 -2.42 -1.63
C GLY A 120 -1.32 -2.73 -0.54
N SER A 121 -1.56 -3.73 0.30
CA SER A 121 -0.59 -4.21 1.31
C SER A 121 0.70 -4.71 0.67
N ALA A 122 0.60 -5.46 -0.42
CA ALA A 122 1.77 -5.97 -1.14
C ALA A 122 2.59 -4.86 -1.79
N TYR A 123 1.92 -3.87 -2.38
CA TYR A 123 2.55 -2.67 -2.92
C TYR A 123 3.22 -1.84 -1.82
N PHE A 124 2.55 -1.63 -0.69
CA PHE A 124 3.10 -0.94 0.48
C PHE A 124 4.35 -1.65 1.01
N LEU A 125 4.31 -2.98 1.13
CA LEU A 125 5.47 -3.77 1.56
C LEU A 125 6.64 -3.65 0.57
N ALA A 126 6.37 -3.67 -0.73
CA ALA A 126 7.40 -3.43 -1.75
C ALA A 126 8.02 -2.04 -1.62
N ALA A 127 7.22 -1.02 -1.32
CA ALA A 127 7.71 0.33 -1.06
C ALA A 127 8.58 0.42 0.20
N LEU A 128 8.22 -0.27 1.29
CA LEU A 128 9.07 -0.34 2.49
C LEU A 128 10.41 -1.01 2.21
N VAL A 129 10.41 -2.12 1.45
CA VAL A 129 11.65 -2.78 1.03
C VAL A 129 12.49 -1.85 0.16
N ALA A 130 11.87 -1.12 -0.76
CA ALA A 130 12.55 -0.15 -1.60
C ALA A 130 13.13 1.03 -0.81
N MET A 131 12.43 1.50 0.23
CA MET A 131 12.96 2.52 1.13
C MET A 131 14.23 2.04 1.83
N VAL A 132 14.20 0.84 2.40
CA VAL A 132 15.37 0.23 3.06
C VAL A 132 16.51 0.00 2.06
N ALA A 133 16.21 -0.52 0.87
CA ALA A 133 17.21 -0.81 -0.15
C ALA A 133 17.84 0.45 -0.76
N SER A 134 17.07 1.53 -0.90
CA SER A 134 17.55 2.82 -1.40
C SER A 134 18.09 3.73 -0.31
N ASP A 135 17.91 3.37 0.95
CA ASP A 135 18.30 4.14 2.12
C ASP A 135 17.87 5.62 2.05
N ILE A 136 16.70 5.91 1.46
CA ILE A 136 16.22 7.29 1.23
C ILE A 136 16.08 8.10 2.54
N GLN A 137 15.79 7.39 3.62
CA GLN A 137 15.63 7.89 4.98
C GLN A 137 16.36 6.93 5.93
N PRO A 138 17.63 7.19 6.28
CA PRO A 138 18.43 6.26 7.07
C PRO A 138 17.84 5.96 8.44
N GLY A 139 17.29 6.97 9.12
CA GLY A 139 16.63 6.80 10.42
C GLY A 139 15.44 5.83 10.34
N ILE A 140 14.56 6.01 9.36
CA ILE A 140 13.40 5.13 9.15
C ILE A 140 13.84 3.74 8.70
N SER A 141 14.81 3.66 7.78
CA SER A 141 15.31 2.39 7.24
C SER A 141 15.90 1.53 8.35
N MET A 142 16.63 2.11 9.30
CA MET A 142 17.14 1.43 10.48
C MET A 142 16.00 0.93 11.40
N ILE A 143 15.00 1.76 11.67
CA ILE A 143 13.83 1.34 12.47
C ILE A 143 13.10 0.17 11.79
N LEU A 144 12.90 0.23 10.48
CA LEU A 144 12.26 -0.84 9.70
C LEU A 144 13.09 -2.13 9.68
N LEU A 145 14.41 -2.03 9.59
CA LEU A 145 15.32 -3.18 9.68
C LEU A 145 15.25 -3.85 11.06
N ILE A 146 15.29 -3.07 12.14
CA ILE A 146 15.16 -3.58 13.50
C ILE A 146 13.79 -4.24 13.69
N ALA A 147 12.70 -3.55 13.34
CA ALA A 147 11.35 -4.07 13.46
C ALA A 147 11.14 -5.35 12.62
N GLY A 148 11.65 -5.36 11.38
CA GLY A 148 11.63 -6.54 10.51
C GLY A 148 12.44 -7.70 11.06
N GLY A 149 13.63 -7.43 11.63
CA GLY A 149 14.46 -8.41 12.30
C GLY A 149 13.78 -9.03 13.52
N VAL A 150 13.19 -8.20 14.40
CA VAL A 150 12.43 -8.67 15.57
C VAL A 150 11.22 -9.50 15.14
N ALA A 151 10.43 -9.01 14.17
CA ALA A 151 9.27 -9.73 13.67
C ALA A 151 9.66 -11.07 13.01
N GLY A 152 10.74 -11.09 12.24
CA GLY A 152 11.30 -12.29 11.63
C GLY A 152 11.77 -13.30 12.66
N ALA A 153 12.53 -12.85 13.67
CA ALA A 153 12.98 -13.70 14.78
C ALA A 153 11.80 -14.27 15.58
N ALA A 154 10.79 -13.46 15.88
CA ALA A 154 9.57 -13.91 16.55
C ALA A 154 8.79 -14.93 15.71
N TRP A 155 8.72 -14.73 14.39
CA TRP A 155 8.06 -15.67 13.48
C TRP A 155 8.82 -17.00 13.36
N VAL A 156 10.14 -16.97 13.22
CA VAL A 156 10.97 -18.19 13.19
C VAL A 156 10.89 -18.92 14.53
N GLY A 157 11.01 -18.19 15.64
CA GLY A 157 10.90 -18.73 16.99
C GLY A 157 9.53 -19.39 17.24
N SER A 158 8.43 -18.71 16.89
CA SER A 158 7.08 -19.27 17.04
C SER A 158 6.83 -20.48 16.14
N SER A 159 7.37 -20.49 14.92
CA SER A 159 7.27 -21.64 14.00
C SER A 159 8.04 -22.85 14.51
N PHE A 160 9.26 -22.64 15.01
CA PHE A 160 10.08 -23.70 15.61
C PHE A 160 9.45 -24.24 16.89
N LEU A 161 8.96 -23.35 17.76
CA LEU A 161 8.27 -23.72 19.00
C LEU A 161 6.98 -24.49 18.70
N SER A 162 6.13 -24.04 17.77
CA SER A 162 4.92 -24.77 17.36
C SER A 162 5.23 -26.19 16.90
N THR A 163 6.33 -26.36 16.17
CA THR A 163 6.79 -27.67 15.68
C THR A 163 7.24 -28.59 16.81
N ILE A 164 7.98 -28.05 17.79
CA ILE A 164 8.55 -28.84 18.90
C ILE A 164 7.54 -29.10 20.01
N THR A 165 6.75 -28.09 20.40
CA THR A 165 5.81 -28.18 21.51
C THR A 165 4.48 -28.80 21.10
N ARG A 166 4.30 -29.21 19.83
CA ARG A 166 3.03 -29.70 19.27
C ARG A 166 1.86 -28.75 19.61
N ASN A 167 2.09 -27.44 19.45
CA ASN A 167 1.15 -26.36 19.80
C ASN A 167 0.83 -26.19 21.30
N ILE A 168 1.62 -26.75 22.23
CA ILE A 168 1.49 -26.38 23.64
C ILE A 168 2.04 -24.95 23.81
N PRO A 169 1.24 -24.01 24.35
CA PRO A 169 1.66 -22.62 24.52
C PRO A 169 2.80 -22.54 25.55
N PHE A 170 3.93 -21.98 25.13
CA PHE A 170 5.09 -21.74 25.98
C PHE A 170 5.18 -20.25 26.31
N ILE A 171 5.19 -19.91 27.60
CA ILE A 171 5.37 -18.53 28.08
C ILE A 171 6.86 -18.36 28.39
N GLY A 172 7.59 -17.74 27.46
CA GLY A 172 8.95 -17.29 27.74
C GLY A 172 8.91 -16.15 28.76
N VAL A 173 9.66 -16.28 29.86
CA VAL A 173 9.80 -15.20 30.85
C VAL A 173 10.74 -14.13 30.27
N THR A 174 10.18 -13.21 29.50
CA THR A 174 10.84 -11.94 29.16
C THR A 174 10.63 -10.94 30.31
N SER A 175 11.67 -10.21 30.67
CA SER A 175 11.56 -9.21 31.74
C SER A 175 10.48 -8.18 31.40
N LEU A 176 9.71 -7.73 32.41
CA LEU A 176 8.67 -6.72 32.23
C LEU A 176 9.24 -5.43 31.61
N GLY A 177 10.48 -5.07 31.96
CA GLY A 177 11.20 -3.94 31.37
C GLY A 177 11.47 -4.11 29.87
N THR A 178 11.79 -5.32 29.40
CA THR A 178 11.95 -5.62 27.97
C THR A 178 10.62 -5.50 27.23
N ILE A 179 9.53 -6.02 27.81
CA ILE A 179 8.19 -5.95 27.21
C ILE A 179 7.73 -4.49 27.10
N LEU A 180 7.86 -3.72 28.19
CA LEU A 180 7.47 -2.30 28.22
C LEU A 180 8.37 -1.46 27.31
N GLY A 181 9.68 -1.69 27.31
CA GLY A 181 10.64 -0.97 26.46
C GLY A 181 10.39 -1.23 24.97
N LEU A 182 10.22 -2.49 24.57
CA LEU A 182 9.86 -2.83 23.19
C LEU A 182 8.48 -2.29 22.82
N GLY A 183 7.49 -2.44 23.70
CA GLY A 183 6.14 -1.93 23.47
C GLY A 183 6.11 -0.42 23.24
N PHE A 184 6.80 0.35 24.07
CA PHE A 184 6.94 1.80 23.91
C PHE A 184 7.67 2.16 22.61
N LEU A 185 8.78 1.49 22.30
CA LEU A 185 9.56 1.73 21.09
C LEU A 185 8.74 1.41 19.83
N PHE A 186 7.93 0.34 19.86
CA PHE A 186 7.00 0.04 18.78
C PHE A 186 5.91 1.09 18.64
N VAL A 187 5.30 1.58 19.73
CA VAL A 187 4.25 2.59 19.65
C VAL A 187 4.78 3.92 19.13
N VAL A 188 5.83 4.46 19.75
CA VAL A 188 6.42 5.76 19.36
C VAL A 188 7.09 5.68 18.01
N GLY A 189 7.86 4.61 17.76
CA GLY A 189 8.50 4.37 16.47
C GLY A 189 7.49 4.20 15.35
N SER A 190 6.40 3.44 15.57
CA SER A 190 5.35 3.30 14.56
C SER A 190 4.62 4.61 14.30
N ALA A 191 4.35 5.42 15.33
CA ALA A 191 3.73 6.73 15.16
C ALA A 191 4.62 7.64 14.30
N ALA A 192 5.92 7.72 14.58
CA ALA A 192 6.87 8.52 13.81
C ALA A 192 7.01 8.03 12.35
N VAL A 193 7.04 6.71 12.13
CA VAL A 193 7.09 6.13 10.78
C VAL A 193 5.78 6.40 10.03
N LEU A 194 4.63 6.27 10.69
CA LEU A 194 3.32 6.50 10.08
C LEU A 194 3.10 7.97 9.70
N THR A 195 3.55 8.92 10.52
CA THR A 195 3.45 10.36 10.19
C THR A 195 4.32 10.72 8.99
N MET A 196 5.49 10.10 8.83
CA MET A 196 6.34 10.34 7.65
C MET A 196 5.88 9.59 6.40
N LEU A 197 5.22 8.43 6.55
CA LEU A 197 4.77 7.58 5.45
C LEU A 197 3.28 7.65 5.16
N TRP A 198 2.58 8.66 5.71
CA TRP A 198 1.13 8.74 5.58
C TRP A 198 0.68 8.84 4.11
N GLN A 199 1.42 9.57 3.26
CA GLN A 199 1.10 9.69 1.84
C GLN A 199 1.26 8.36 1.12
N LEU A 200 2.29 7.59 1.45
CA LEU A 200 2.50 6.24 0.94
C LEU A 200 1.35 5.32 1.36
N VAL A 201 0.91 5.38 2.63
CA VAL A 201 -0.26 4.64 3.13
C VAL A 201 -1.53 5.05 2.38
N ALA A 202 -1.78 6.35 2.22
CA ALA A 202 -2.96 6.89 1.54
C ALA A 202 -3.00 6.45 0.07
N ILE A 203 -1.88 6.50 -0.64
CA ILE A 203 -1.79 6.05 -2.03
C ILE A 203 -1.99 4.54 -2.12
N ALA A 204 -1.30 3.74 -1.31
CA ALA A 204 -1.36 2.28 -1.40
C ALA A 204 -2.73 1.73 -1.01
N PHE A 205 -3.28 2.17 0.12
CA PHE A 205 -4.54 1.64 0.65
C PHE A 205 -5.76 2.41 0.16
N GLY A 206 -5.69 3.74 0.08
CA GLY A 206 -6.79 4.58 -0.38
C GLY A 206 -7.13 4.31 -1.85
N THR A 207 -6.13 4.32 -2.74
CA THR A 207 -6.35 4.00 -4.16
C THR A 207 -6.88 2.58 -4.35
N ALA A 208 -6.31 1.60 -3.63
CA ALA A 208 -6.76 0.21 -3.69
C ALA A 208 -8.21 0.06 -3.21
N ALA A 209 -8.60 0.76 -2.13
CA ALA A 209 -9.95 0.74 -1.61
C ALA A 209 -10.96 1.36 -2.57
N VAL A 210 -10.66 2.55 -3.11
CA VAL A 210 -11.51 3.24 -4.09
C VAL A 210 -11.70 2.37 -5.33
N THR A 211 -10.61 1.84 -5.88
CA THR A 211 -10.64 0.96 -7.06
C THR A 211 -11.44 -0.32 -6.78
N GLY A 212 -11.24 -0.91 -5.59
CA GLY A 212 -11.99 -2.09 -5.14
C GLY A 212 -13.48 -1.82 -4.99
N ALA A 213 -13.86 -0.66 -4.47
CA ALA A 213 -15.24 -0.26 -4.30
C ALA A 213 -15.92 -0.06 -5.66
N VAL A 214 -15.30 0.68 -6.58
CA VAL A 214 -15.81 0.91 -7.94
C VAL A 214 -15.99 -0.40 -8.69
N ALA A 215 -14.99 -1.30 -8.66
CA ALA A 215 -15.10 -2.61 -9.31
C ALA A 215 -16.20 -3.49 -8.67
N GLY A 216 -16.39 -3.37 -7.36
CA GLY A 216 -17.46 -4.06 -6.63
C GLY A 216 -18.85 -3.55 -7.04
N VAL A 217 -19.02 -2.23 -7.15
CA VAL A 217 -20.26 -1.59 -7.60
C VAL A 217 -20.56 -1.97 -9.04
N GLU A 218 -19.56 -1.96 -9.93
CA GLU A 218 -19.74 -2.38 -11.32
C GLU A 218 -20.25 -3.84 -11.41
N ARG A 219 -19.68 -4.74 -10.61
CA ARG A 219 -20.09 -6.15 -10.59
C ARG A 219 -21.47 -6.36 -9.98
N LYS A 220 -21.80 -5.57 -8.96
CA LYS A 220 -23.15 -5.56 -8.37
C LYS A 220 -24.17 -5.08 -9.39
N ALA A 221 -23.91 -3.95 -10.06
CA ALA A 221 -24.74 -3.42 -11.14
C ALA A 221 -24.92 -4.43 -12.28
N ARG A 222 -23.85 -5.14 -12.70
CA ARG A 222 -23.94 -6.21 -13.71
C ARG A 222 -24.76 -7.42 -13.26
N ARG A 223 -24.78 -7.73 -11.96
CA ARG A 223 -25.57 -8.84 -11.40
C ARG A 223 -27.04 -8.46 -11.24
N ASP A 224 -27.28 -7.25 -10.77
CA ASP A 224 -28.62 -6.73 -10.49
C ASP A 224 -29.34 -6.32 -11.80
N GLY A 225 -28.58 -5.96 -12.84
CA GLY A 225 -29.04 -5.79 -14.23
C GLY A 225 -28.96 -7.07 -15.07
N LYS A 226 -29.98 -7.94 -14.96
CA LYS A 226 -30.22 -9.01 -15.95
C LYS A 226 -30.34 -8.39 -17.36
N ARG A 227 -29.36 -8.69 -18.23
CA ARG A 227 -29.16 -8.27 -19.64
C ARG A 227 -29.02 -6.76 -19.85
N ILE A 228 -27.85 -6.36 -20.37
CA ILE A 228 -27.65 -5.09 -21.07
C ILE A 228 -28.70 -5.03 -22.18
N SER A 229 -29.73 -4.19 -22.05
CA SER A 229 -30.56 -3.75 -23.18
C SER A 229 -30.03 -2.41 -23.66
N ASP A 230 -30.24 -2.10 -24.94
CA ASP A 230 -29.74 -0.89 -25.60
C ASP A 230 -30.22 0.43 -24.96
N GLU A 231 -31.19 0.36 -24.03
CA GLU A 231 -31.78 1.52 -23.35
C GLU A 231 -30.98 2.06 -22.15
N TRP A 232 -30.05 1.30 -21.56
CA TRP A 232 -29.32 1.73 -20.36
C TRP A 232 -27.79 1.66 -20.52
N PRO A 233 -27.11 2.79 -20.84
CA PRO A 233 -25.66 2.80 -20.96
C PRO A 233 -24.98 2.47 -19.62
N ARG A 234 -23.84 1.77 -19.68
CA ARG A 234 -23.08 1.28 -18.51
C ARG A 234 -22.81 2.37 -17.45
N THR A 235 -22.62 3.60 -17.89
CA THR A 235 -22.35 4.77 -17.04
C THR A 235 -23.59 5.19 -16.22
N ALA A 236 -24.79 5.05 -16.76
CA ALA A 236 -26.04 5.37 -16.06
C ALA A 236 -26.35 4.37 -14.94
N LEU A 237 -26.16 3.07 -15.22
CA LEU A 237 -26.30 2.00 -14.23
C LEU A 237 -25.28 2.12 -13.10
N LEU A 238 -24.03 2.45 -13.43
CA LEU A 238 -22.98 2.68 -12.42
C LEU A 238 -23.32 3.89 -11.54
N LYS A 239 -23.81 4.98 -12.13
CA LYS A 239 -24.23 6.19 -11.40
C LYS A 239 -25.40 5.92 -10.45
N GLN A 240 -26.39 5.13 -10.88
CA GLN A 240 -27.52 4.74 -10.04
C GLN A 240 -27.08 3.85 -8.88
N GLU A 241 -26.20 2.87 -9.13
CA GLU A 241 -25.77 1.92 -8.11
C GLU A 241 -24.74 2.52 -7.13
N LEU A 242 -23.93 3.49 -7.59
CA LEU A 242 -23.14 4.37 -6.73
C LEU A 242 -24.06 5.20 -5.82
N LYS A 243 -25.13 5.80 -6.38
CA LYS A 243 -26.12 6.56 -5.60
C LYS A 243 -26.87 5.69 -4.60
N LYS A 244 -27.16 4.43 -4.93
CA LYS A 244 -27.85 3.49 -4.04
C LYS A 244 -26.96 2.99 -2.91
N ASN A 245 -25.68 2.77 -3.19
CA ASN A 245 -24.69 2.32 -2.20
C ASN A 245 -23.85 3.47 -1.64
N TRP A 246 -24.33 4.72 -1.74
CA TRP A 246 -23.58 5.91 -1.36
C TRP A 246 -23.16 5.87 0.12
N ILE A 247 -23.99 5.30 1.00
CA ILE A 247 -23.67 5.14 2.43
C ILE A 247 -22.48 4.19 2.61
N GLU A 248 -22.43 3.04 1.93
CA GLU A 248 -21.28 2.13 2.02
C GLU A 248 -20.00 2.79 1.49
N LEU A 249 -20.11 3.59 0.43
CA LEU A 249 -18.98 4.32 -0.16
C LEU A 249 -18.50 5.47 0.72
N VAL A 250 -19.43 6.22 1.33
CA VAL A 250 -19.13 7.28 2.31
C VAL A 250 -18.58 6.70 3.59
N VAL A 251 -19.02 5.52 4.03
CA VAL A 251 -18.41 4.82 5.17
C VAL A 251 -16.99 4.37 4.83
N ILE A 252 -16.74 3.84 3.63
CA ILE A 252 -15.36 3.50 3.20
C ILE A 252 -14.50 4.77 3.13
N ALA A 253 -14.95 5.79 2.41
CA ALA A 253 -14.24 7.07 2.29
C ALA A 253 -14.06 7.75 3.66
N GLY A 254 -15.07 7.68 4.53
CA GLY A 254 -15.09 8.22 5.87
C GLY A 254 -14.19 7.46 6.83
N VAL A 255 -14.10 6.13 6.75
CA VAL A 255 -13.12 5.33 7.50
C VAL A 255 -11.71 5.68 7.06
N PHE A 256 -11.46 5.88 5.76
CA PHE A 256 -10.17 6.35 5.28
C PHE A 256 -9.88 7.80 5.69
N ALA A 257 -10.89 8.68 5.71
CA ALA A 257 -10.76 10.05 6.19
C ALA A 257 -10.57 10.13 7.72
N LEU A 258 -11.15 9.21 8.49
CA LEU A 258 -10.97 9.09 9.94
C LEU A 258 -9.63 8.44 10.29
N LEU A 259 -9.18 7.46 9.52
CA LEU A 259 -7.80 6.97 9.58
C LEU A 259 -6.81 8.09 9.23
N TYR A 260 -7.15 8.93 8.25
CA TYR A 260 -6.40 10.13 7.91
C TYR A 260 -6.37 11.14 9.08
N ALA A 261 -7.51 11.48 9.68
CA ALA A 261 -7.58 12.40 10.82
C ALA A 261 -6.89 11.86 12.09
N GLY A 262 -7.07 10.58 12.40
CA GLY A 262 -6.49 9.92 13.58
C GLY A 262 -4.98 9.72 13.51
N VAL A 263 -4.39 9.59 12.31
CA VAL A 263 -2.94 9.46 12.13
C VAL A 263 -2.24 10.82 11.98
N THR A 264 -2.96 11.85 11.52
CA THR A 264 -2.42 13.22 11.37
C THR A 264 -2.59 14.09 12.62
N GLY A 265 -3.32 13.62 13.63
CA GLY A 265 -3.64 14.42 14.81
C GLY A 265 -4.56 15.61 14.49
N ALA A 266 -5.33 15.54 13.40
CA ALA A 266 -6.25 16.61 12.98
C ALA A 266 -7.56 16.64 13.79
N VAL A 267 -7.50 16.23 15.06
CA VAL A 267 -8.54 16.41 16.08
C VAL A 267 -7.92 17.06 17.30
#